data_AF-A0AAD7MJW6-F1
#
_entry.id   AF-A0AAD7MJW6-F1
#
_cell.length_a   1.000
_cell.length_b   1.000
_cell.length_c   1.000
_cell.angle_alpha   90.00
_cell.angle_beta   90.00
_cell.angle_gamma   90.00
#
_symmetry.space_group_name_H-M   'P 1'
#
loop_
_entity.id
_entity.type
_entity.pdbx_description
1 polymer ?
#
loop_
_entity_poly.entity_id
_entity_poly.type
_entity_poly.pdbx_seq_one_letter_code
_entity_poly.pdbx_strand_id
1 'polypeptide(L)'
;MAASDSGEEFEWGEKEMKEFFDSLGPHMRPKALLQPQEARQKADEIRRELFTSWNRLRPIVLAYEEVIQRRWKKRTAIKRKQVLADIDPDLPKEHAPEISALKDDDDGRKLSRNTFLLPYLNLEDLSINNGTQFLGLLHARAYHFPPKFAWFDSQTLGFGIVAGGVARYHGVGCAVVASGDESTYRKVLEYSERLNPADESSPDGAQMEMVSRESMSFGDGLAVLEMQAKLLAFLLAVVSMILSDLDLTHPTPAAPLPAPAIPILNTALQWQSSAHINALRPYGPPPSFSIDDIAVMIESQYELAVQHLADLRTDLMYLSETLQSYYDHRIETIHGETPSSLIQGRTVSAMLADAYSFLTFYHVAKAIIEDFRVVQSKYPDGPARGRELPPAYEEAFRRLHPILGLIEERVTKAHHQTICSSAALRVGITIDSTDASFRIHKFAFASRPDDKLYTFMTILLQEEQTHMWQVGRIFDQLDRITQDPAAHQRISPLIANLLAHWGVANDCKTILS
;
A
#
# COMPACT_ATOMS: atom_id res chain seq x y z
N MET A 1 -15.59 23.28 -37.73
CA MET A 1 -16.36 24.36 -37.07
C MET A 1 -15.76 24.54 -35.69
N ALA A 2 -15.20 25.71 -35.44
CA ALA A 2 -14.51 26.04 -34.20
C ALA A 2 -15.49 25.97 -33.02
N ALA A 3 -15.18 25.13 -32.04
CA ALA A 3 -15.78 25.21 -30.72
C ALA A 3 -15.09 26.36 -29.99
N SER A 4 -15.87 27.35 -29.61
CA SER A 4 -15.42 28.47 -28.79
C SER A 4 -14.97 27.96 -27.44
N ASP A 5 -13.71 28.25 -27.16
CA ASP A 5 -13.06 28.24 -25.86
C ASP A 5 -13.79 29.24 -24.94
N SER A 6 -14.74 28.76 -24.15
CA SER A 6 -15.28 29.48 -23.00
C SER A 6 -14.67 28.86 -21.75
N GLY A 7 -13.55 29.45 -21.31
CA GLY A 7 -12.94 29.19 -20.01
C GLY A 7 -13.85 29.68 -18.89
N GLU A 8 -14.96 28.96 -18.66
CA GLU A 8 -15.62 28.98 -17.36
C GLU A 8 -14.76 28.11 -16.44
N GLU A 9 -13.90 28.76 -15.65
CA GLU A 9 -13.32 28.15 -14.45
C GLU A 9 -14.48 27.59 -13.62
N PHE A 10 -14.50 26.27 -13.45
CA PHE A 10 -15.50 25.58 -12.66
C PHE A 10 -15.22 25.82 -11.16
N GLU A 11 -15.49 27.04 -10.69
CA GLU A 11 -15.49 27.37 -9.27
C GLU A 11 -16.81 26.92 -8.65
N TRP A 12 -16.75 25.89 -7.81
CA TRP A 12 -17.90 25.54 -6.97
C TRP A 12 -18.14 26.66 -5.96
N GLY A 13 -19.36 27.19 -5.90
CA GLY A 13 -19.74 28.11 -4.83
C GLY A 13 -19.67 27.41 -3.46
N GLU A 14 -19.39 28.16 -2.39
CA GLU A 14 -19.33 27.64 -1.01
C GLU A 14 -20.61 26.86 -0.61
N LYS A 15 -21.76 27.31 -1.12
CA LYS A 15 -23.06 26.65 -0.93
C LYS A 15 -23.12 25.29 -1.61
N GLU A 16 -22.65 25.18 -2.85
CA GLU A 16 -22.66 23.94 -3.64
C GLU A 16 -21.68 22.92 -3.07
N MET A 17 -20.50 23.37 -2.60
CA MET A 17 -19.56 22.52 -1.87
C MET A 17 -20.18 21.98 -0.58
N LYS A 18 -20.88 22.82 0.19
CA LYS A 18 -21.54 22.39 1.42
C LYS A 18 -22.65 21.38 1.14
N GLU A 19 -23.49 21.62 0.14
CA GLU A 19 -24.53 20.69 -0.29
C GLU A 19 -23.93 19.35 -0.76
N PHE A 20 -22.81 19.38 -1.48
CA PHE A 20 -22.06 18.18 -1.85
C PHE A 20 -21.56 17.41 -0.62
N PHE A 21 -20.87 18.07 0.32
CA PHE A 21 -20.37 17.39 1.52
C PHE A 21 -21.49 16.86 2.41
N ASP A 22 -22.62 17.56 2.51
CA ASP A 22 -23.80 17.09 3.25
C ASP A 22 -24.43 15.86 2.60
N SER A 23 -24.25 15.64 1.29
CA SER A 23 -24.68 14.42 0.59
C SER A 23 -23.79 13.20 0.88
N LEU A 24 -22.56 13.41 1.37
CA LEU A 24 -21.63 12.33 1.69
C LEU A 24 -21.97 11.65 3.02
N GLY A 25 -21.60 10.37 3.14
CA GLY A 25 -21.65 9.64 4.41
C GLY A 25 -20.79 10.32 5.48
N PRO A 26 -21.15 10.25 6.78
CA PRO A 26 -20.47 11.00 7.84
C PRO A 26 -18.94 10.83 7.90
N HIS A 27 -18.44 9.64 7.59
CA HIS A 27 -17.00 9.32 7.57
C HIS A 27 -16.24 9.99 6.40
N MET A 28 -16.95 10.37 5.34
CA MET A 28 -16.39 11.06 4.16
C MET A 28 -16.46 12.58 4.25
N ARG A 29 -17.17 13.11 5.26
CA ARG A 29 -17.32 14.56 5.42
C ARG A 29 -16.03 15.17 5.95
N PRO A 30 -15.62 16.34 5.43
CA PRO A 30 -14.47 17.03 5.98
C PRO A 30 -14.77 17.47 7.41
N LYS A 31 -13.74 17.39 8.26
CA LYS A 31 -13.80 17.86 9.65
C LYS A 31 -14.19 19.34 9.74
N ALA A 32 -13.69 20.13 8.80
CA ALA A 32 -14.08 21.53 8.59
C ALA A 32 -13.63 21.98 7.19
N LEU A 33 -14.31 23.00 6.68
CA LEU A 33 -13.88 23.79 5.53
C LEU A 33 -13.00 24.93 6.04
N LEU A 34 -11.81 25.09 5.47
CA LEU A 34 -10.86 26.14 5.83
C LEU A 34 -10.68 27.08 4.63
N GLN A 35 -10.74 28.37 4.92
CA GLN A 35 -10.39 29.40 3.94
C GLN A 35 -8.86 29.46 3.75
N PRO A 36 -8.33 29.99 2.64
CA PRO A 36 -6.90 29.95 2.33
C PRO A 36 -5.98 30.45 3.46
N GLN A 37 -6.35 31.51 4.15
CA GLN A 37 -5.56 32.04 5.28
C GLN A 37 -5.53 31.10 6.49
N GLU A 38 -6.66 30.48 6.83
CA GLU A 38 -6.76 29.51 7.92
C GLU A 38 -6.01 28.22 7.57
N ALA A 39 -6.11 27.80 6.32
CA ALA A 39 -5.39 26.67 5.75
C ALA A 39 -3.87 26.87 5.87
N ARG A 40 -3.37 28.04 5.45
CA ARG A 40 -1.95 28.44 5.60
C ARG A 40 -1.49 28.42 7.04
N GLN A 41 -2.21 29.09 7.95
CA GLN A 41 -1.84 29.15 9.35
C GLN A 41 -1.70 27.75 9.96
N LYS A 42 -2.68 26.88 9.72
CA LYS A 42 -2.71 25.53 10.26
C LYS A 42 -1.57 24.66 9.71
N ALA A 43 -1.31 24.75 8.41
CA ALA A 43 -0.19 24.04 7.81
C ALA A 43 1.16 24.54 8.35
N ASP A 44 1.34 25.85 8.48
CA ASP A 44 2.58 26.46 8.97
C ASP A 44 2.90 26.14 10.44
N GLU A 45 1.88 25.98 11.28
CA GLU A 45 2.04 25.51 12.66
C GLU A 45 2.68 24.11 12.69
N ILE A 46 2.08 23.14 11.98
CA ILE A 46 2.57 21.75 11.98
C ILE A 46 3.90 21.65 11.20
N ARG A 47 4.08 22.44 10.14
CA ARG A 47 5.33 22.48 9.35
C ARG A 47 6.51 22.93 10.22
N ARG A 48 6.32 23.92 11.09
CA ARG A 48 7.35 24.34 12.05
C ARG A 48 7.71 23.23 13.03
N GLU A 49 6.72 22.49 13.54
CA GLU A 49 6.96 21.35 14.42
C GLU A 49 7.76 20.24 13.71
N LEU A 50 7.37 19.89 12.49
CA LEU A 50 8.06 18.91 11.66
C LEU A 50 9.55 19.24 11.52
N PHE A 51 9.87 20.45 11.05
CA PHE A 51 11.26 20.84 10.81
C PHE A 51 12.05 21.09 12.09
N THR A 52 11.40 21.55 13.16
CA THR A 52 12.03 21.60 14.49
C THR A 52 12.49 20.21 14.93
N SER A 53 11.62 19.19 14.82
CA SER A 53 11.98 17.82 15.16
C SER A 53 13.01 17.24 14.20
N TRP A 54 12.90 17.46 12.89
CA TRP A 54 13.85 16.93 11.90
C TRP A 54 15.25 17.55 12.04
N ASN A 55 15.34 18.88 12.13
CA ASN A 55 16.59 19.61 12.27
C ASN A 55 17.32 19.29 13.58
N ARG A 56 16.60 18.79 14.60
CA ARG A 56 17.18 18.27 15.84
C ARG A 56 17.54 16.79 15.75
N LEU A 57 16.65 15.96 15.21
CA LEU A 57 16.84 14.51 15.11
C LEU A 57 18.04 14.15 14.21
N ARG A 58 18.08 14.72 13.00
CA ARG A 58 19.06 14.33 11.98
C ARG A 58 20.51 14.49 12.47
N PRO A 59 20.95 15.66 12.98
CA PRO A 59 22.34 15.80 13.44
C PRO A 59 22.70 14.84 14.58
N ILE A 60 21.77 14.57 15.50
CA ILE A 60 21.98 13.62 16.61
C ILE A 60 22.20 12.21 16.07
N VAL A 61 21.33 11.76 15.15
CA VAL A 61 21.46 10.43 14.56
C VAL A 61 22.77 10.31 13.78
N LEU A 62 23.11 11.29 12.94
CA LEU A 62 24.35 11.25 12.15
C LEU A 62 25.63 11.25 13.00
N ALA A 63 25.59 11.84 14.20
CA ALA A 63 26.74 11.82 15.11
C ALA A 63 26.84 10.54 15.93
N TYR A 64 25.70 9.98 16.35
CA TYR A 64 25.64 8.93 17.38
C TYR A 64 25.01 7.61 16.90
N GLU A 65 24.81 7.42 15.61
CA GLU A 65 24.12 6.24 15.07
C GLU A 65 24.72 4.92 15.58
N GLU A 66 26.05 4.80 15.59
CA GLU A 66 26.72 3.59 16.07
C GLU A 66 26.38 3.30 17.54
N VAL A 67 26.37 4.35 18.37
CA VAL A 67 26.03 4.26 19.80
C VAL A 67 24.57 3.89 19.98
N ILE A 68 23.67 4.51 19.22
CA ILE A 68 22.22 4.21 19.22
C ILE A 68 22.00 2.75 18.85
N GLN A 69 22.52 2.29 17.70
CA GLN A 69 22.37 0.91 17.25
C GLN A 69 22.90 -0.08 18.28
N ARG A 70 24.10 0.17 18.82
CA ARG A 70 24.73 -0.70 19.83
C ARG A 70 23.91 -0.78 21.11
N ARG A 71 23.42 0.34 21.63
CA ARG A 71 22.61 0.40 22.86
C ARG A 71 21.24 -0.24 22.67
N TRP A 72 20.58 0.01 21.52
CA TRP A 72 19.27 -0.54 21.21
C TRP A 72 19.30 -2.05 21.02
N LYS A 73 20.26 -2.57 20.25
CA LYS A 73 20.47 -4.01 20.03
C LYS A 73 20.78 -4.75 21.34
N LYS A 74 21.47 -4.11 22.29
CA LYS A 74 21.75 -4.69 23.62
C LYS A 74 20.52 -4.80 24.53
N ARG A 75 19.45 -4.04 24.28
CA ARG A 75 18.20 -4.15 25.06
C ARG A 75 17.44 -5.40 24.64
N THR A 76 16.83 -6.12 25.59
CA THR A 76 15.91 -7.22 25.26
C THR A 76 14.62 -6.66 24.65
N ALA A 77 13.84 -7.49 23.95
CA ALA A 77 12.55 -7.07 23.40
C ALA A 77 11.64 -6.46 24.48
N ILE A 78 11.59 -7.03 25.68
CA ILE A 78 10.82 -6.49 26.83
C ILE A 78 11.29 -5.08 27.20
N LYS A 79 12.61 -4.87 27.31
CA LYS A 79 13.18 -3.55 27.65
C LYS A 79 12.98 -2.52 26.53
N ARG A 80 12.94 -2.94 25.27
CA ARG A 80 12.59 -2.06 24.14
C ARG A 80 11.13 -1.64 24.23
N LYS A 81 10.21 -2.60 24.41
CA LYS A 81 8.78 -2.31 24.62
C LYS A 81 8.57 -1.34 25.78
N GLN A 82 9.28 -1.53 26.89
CA GLN A 82 9.21 -0.63 28.04
C GLN A 82 9.68 0.79 27.68
N VAL A 83 10.84 0.95 27.04
CA VAL A 83 11.32 2.28 26.59
C VAL A 83 10.31 2.98 25.69
N LEU A 84 9.72 2.26 24.74
CA LEU A 84 8.73 2.81 23.82
C LEU A 84 7.45 3.23 24.56
N ALA A 85 6.98 2.39 25.49
CA ALA A 85 5.78 2.67 26.29
C ALA A 85 6.00 3.79 27.32
N ASP A 86 7.22 3.97 27.83
CA ASP A 86 7.57 5.09 28.72
C ASP A 86 7.48 6.45 27.98
N ILE A 87 7.61 6.45 26.66
CA ILE A 87 7.54 7.65 25.80
C ILE A 87 6.11 7.89 25.33
N ASP A 88 5.43 6.84 24.88
CA ASP A 88 4.05 6.87 24.45
C ASP A 88 3.28 5.70 25.09
N PRO A 89 2.60 5.93 26.22
CA PRO A 89 1.83 4.89 26.90
C PRO A 89 0.65 4.36 26.07
N ASP A 90 0.17 5.15 25.11
CA ASP A 90 -0.95 4.80 24.23
C ASP A 90 -0.49 4.07 22.96
N LEU A 91 0.81 3.75 22.86
CA LEU A 91 1.36 3.07 21.69
C LEU A 91 0.73 1.67 21.53
N PRO A 92 0.21 1.33 20.34
CA PRO A 92 -0.42 0.04 20.12
C PRO A 92 0.52 -1.14 20.38
N LYS A 93 -0.03 -2.23 20.90
CA LYS A 93 0.75 -3.39 21.34
C LYS A 93 1.14 -4.35 20.22
N GLU A 94 0.30 -4.42 19.20
CA GLU A 94 0.32 -5.43 18.15
C GLU A 94 0.45 -4.76 16.79
N HIS A 95 0.97 -5.50 15.82
CA HIS A 95 1.06 -5.09 14.42
C HIS A 95 -0.32 -4.93 13.76
N ALA A 96 -0.41 -3.98 12.82
CA ALA A 96 -1.65 -3.53 12.16
C ALA A 96 -2.79 -3.18 13.15
N PRO A 97 -2.51 -2.34 14.16
CA PRO A 97 -3.46 -2.03 15.23
C PRO A 97 -4.77 -1.38 14.75
N GLU A 98 -4.75 -0.72 13.60
CA GLU A 98 -5.90 -0.13 12.92
C GLU A 98 -6.93 -1.17 12.47
N ILE A 99 -6.51 -2.41 12.19
CA ILE A 99 -7.39 -3.53 11.84
C ILE A 99 -8.20 -3.95 13.06
N SER A 100 -7.54 -4.07 14.21
CA SER A 100 -8.20 -4.37 15.49
C SER A 100 -9.10 -3.21 15.91
N ALA A 101 -8.66 -1.97 15.72
CA ALA A 101 -9.44 -0.78 16.04
C ALA A 101 -10.75 -0.73 15.24
N LEU A 102 -10.74 -1.09 13.95
CA LEU A 102 -11.94 -1.13 13.12
C LEU A 102 -12.99 -2.13 13.64
N LYS A 103 -12.55 -3.26 14.22
CA LYS A 103 -13.46 -4.26 14.81
C LYS A 103 -14.10 -3.79 16.11
N ASP A 104 -13.36 -3.00 16.90
CA ASP A 104 -13.80 -2.47 18.19
C ASP A 104 -14.74 -1.24 18.06
N ASP A 105 -14.88 -0.65 16.87
CA ASP A 105 -15.77 0.50 16.62
C ASP A 105 -17.26 0.11 16.76
N ASP A 106 -17.61 -1.16 16.51
CA ASP A 106 -18.95 -1.72 16.77
C ASP A 106 -19.35 -1.60 18.26
N ASP A 107 -18.39 -1.49 19.18
CA ASP A 107 -18.62 -1.30 20.62
C ASP A 107 -18.74 0.19 21.04
N GLY A 108 -18.73 1.13 20.08
CA GLY A 108 -18.86 2.57 20.35
C GLY A 108 -17.62 3.21 21.01
N ARG A 109 -16.45 2.55 20.93
CA ARG A 109 -15.19 3.11 21.41
C ARG A 109 -14.64 4.13 20.43
N LYS A 110 -14.23 5.29 20.94
CA LYS A 110 -13.62 6.35 20.13
C LYS A 110 -12.28 5.88 19.56
N LEU A 111 -12.26 5.59 18.27
CA LEU A 111 -11.05 5.27 17.49
C LEU A 111 -9.94 6.30 17.75
N SER A 112 -8.75 5.81 18.14
CA SER A 112 -7.59 6.69 18.30
C SER A 112 -7.05 7.08 16.93
N ARG A 113 -7.17 8.36 16.56
CA ARG A 113 -6.63 8.91 15.31
C ARG A 113 -5.16 8.52 15.09
N ASN A 114 -4.37 8.47 16.17
CA ASN A 114 -2.94 8.13 16.09
C ASN A 114 -2.69 6.71 15.57
N THR A 115 -3.56 5.74 15.91
CA THR A 115 -3.50 4.36 15.41
C THR A 115 -3.58 4.33 13.89
N PHE A 116 -4.44 5.16 13.30
CA PHE A 116 -4.60 5.23 11.84
C PHE A 116 -3.58 6.13 11.15
N LEU A 117 -3.04 7.15 11.84
CA LEU A 117 -1.97 7.98 11.31
C LEU A 117 -0.65 7.20 11.21
N LEU A 118 -0.32 6.41 12.23
CA LEU A 118 0.97 5.73 12.36
C LEU A 118 0.78 4.22 12.59
N PRO A 119 0.16 3.48 11.64
CA PRO A 119 -0.20 2.07 11.82
C PRO A 119 1.01 1.16 12.09
N TYR A 120 2.17 1.51 11.50
CA TYR A 120 3.42 0.78 11.66
C TYR A 120 4.18 1.13 12.96
N LEU A 121 3.68 2.08 13.76
CA LEU A 121 4.27 2.47 15.04
C LEU A 121 3.60 1.70 16.17
N ASN A 122 4.11 0.50 16.46
CA ASN A 122 3.59 -0.37 17.51
C ASN A 122 4.72 -1.10 18.26
N LEU A 123 4.41 -1.61 19.45
CA LEU A 123 5.39 -2.27 20.32
C LEU A 123 5.92 -3.59 19.77
N GLU A 124 5.11 -4.31 18.99
CA GLU A 124 5.51 -5.57 18.38
C GLU A 124 6.64 -5.33 17.37
N ASP A 125 6.35 -4.61 16.28
CA ASP A 125 7.28 -4.41 15.17
C ASP A 125 8.56 -3.69 15.61
N LEU A 126 8.44 -2.63 16.40
CA LEU A 126 9.60 -1.86 16.84
C LEU A 126 10.54 -2.64 17.78
N SER A 127 10.10 -3.78 18.32
CA SER A 127 10.85 -4.58 19.31
C SER A 127 11.32 -5.94 18.81
N ILE A 128 10.71 -6.52 17.77
CA ILE A 128 11.11 -7.82 17.18
C ILE A 128 12.44 -7.72 16.41
N ASN A 129 12.98 -8.86 15.97
CA ASN A 129 14.18 -8.94 15.12
C ASN A 129 15.36 -8.08 15.62
N ASN A 130 15.64 -8.14 16.92
CA ASN A 130 16.68 -7.34 17.57
C ASN A 130 16.49 -5.81 17.48
N GLY A 131 15.25 -5.34 17.26
CA GLY A 131 14.89 -3.94 17.11
C GLY A 131 15.32 -3.34 15.77
N THR A 132 15.55 -4.18 14.75
CA THR A 132 16.04 -3.74 13.43
C THR A 132 15.03 -2.84 12.70
N GLN A 133 13.72 -3.09 12.81
CA GLN A 133 12.69 -2.23 12.23
C GLN A 133 12.71 -0.81 12.82
N PHE A 134 12.83 -0.67 14.15
CA PHE A 134 13.01 0.64 14.78
C PHE A 134 14.27 1.35 14.26
N LEU A 135 15.39 0.64 14.19
CA LEU A 135 16.65 1.22 13.71
C LEU A 135 16.59 1.58 12.23
N GLY A 136 15.93 0.78 11.40
CA GLY A 136 15.70 1.06 9.98
C GLY A 136 14.85 2.30 9.79
N LEU A 137 13.73 2.40 10.50
CA LEU A 137 12.85 3.58 10.50
C LEU A 137 13.62 4.84 10.93
N LEU A 138 14.39 4.75 12.01
CA LEU A 138 15.20 5.86 12.49
C LEU A 138 16.25 6.30 11.46
N HIS A 139 16.98 5.34 10.87
CA HIS A 139 17.96 5.59 9.84
C HIS A 139 17.31 6.29 8.64
N ALA A 140 16.24 5.71 8.08
CA ALA A 140 15.56 6.25 6.91
C ALA A 140 15.06 7.69 7.15
N ARG A 141 14.40 7.94 8.28
CA ARG A 141 13.81 9.26 8.58
C ARG A 141 14.86 10.32 8.95
N ALA A 142 16.04 9.93 9.41
CA ALA A 142 17.14 10.87 9.68
C ALA A 142 17.98 11.20 8.43
N TYR A 143 18.23 10.22 7.56
CA TYR A 143 19.08 10.40 6.39
C TYR A 143 18.36 11.03 5.19
N HIS A 144 17.04 10.92 5.13
CA HIS A 144 16.25 11.44 4.02
C HIS A 144 15.36 12.62 4.45
N PHE A 145 15.30 13.63 3.59
CA PHE A 145 14.49 14.83 3.82
C PHE A 145 12.99 14.49 3.81
N PRO A 146 12.13 15.07 4.67
CA PRO A 146 10.72 14.70 4.79
C PRO A 146 9.89 14.63 3.49
N PRO A 147 10.06 15.53 2.50
CA PRO A 147 9.34 15.44 1.23
C PRO A 147 9.56 14.15 0.45
N LYS A 148 10.70 13.47 0.65
CA LYS A 148 10.96 12.19 -0.03
C LYS A 148 9.95 11.11 0.35
N PHE A 149 9.34 11.21 1.53
CA PHE A 149 8.33 10.26 2.00
C PHE A 149 6.90 10.73 1.75
N ALA A 150 6.68 11.94 1.21
CA ALA A 150 5.35 12.55 1.13
C ALA A 150 4.29 11.63 0.52
N TRP A 151 4.57 11.06 -0.65
CA TRP A 151 3.64 10.18 -1.37
C TRP A 151 3.46 8.82 -0.68
N PHE A 152 4.53 8.22 -0.19
CA PHE A 152 4.47 6.99 0.59
C PHE A 152 3.62 7.16 1.86
N ASP A 153 3.82 8.26 2.57
CA ASP A 153 3.09 8.59 3.78
C ASP A 153 1.60 8.82 3.44
N SER A 154 1.30 9.48 2.31
CA SER A 154 -0.08 9.63 1.81
C SER A 154 -0.74 8.29 1.51
N GLN A 155 -0.04 7.36 0.86
CA GLN A 155 -0.54 6.01 0.56
C GLN A 155 -0.84 5.23 1.85
N THR A 156 0.02 5.37 2.85
CA THR A 156 -0.14 4.70 4.16
C THR A 156 -1.41 5.13 4.89
N LEU A 157 -1.78 6.41 4.77
CA LEU A 157 -2.98 6.99 5.36
C LEU A 157 -4.28 6.55 4.69
N GLY A 158 -4.21 6.01 3.46
CA GLY A 158 -5.39 5.67 2.65
C GLY A 158 -6.43 4.83 3.39
N PHE A 159 -6.00 3.74 4.04
CA PHE A 159 -6.89 2.91 4.85
C PHE A 159 -7.58 3.69 5.96
N GLY A 160 -6.83 4.49 6.73
CA GLY A 160 -7.39 5.27 7.83
C GLY A 160 -8.36 6.36 7.38
N ILE A 161 -8.15 6.93 6.18
CA ILE A 161 -9.07 7.89 5.58
C ILE A 161 -10.37 7.20 5.17
N VAL A 162 -10.30 6.08 4.43
CA VAL A 162 -11.49 5.36 3.95
C VAL A 162 -12.28 4.76 5.12
N ALA A 163 -11.59 4.23 6.13
CA ALA A 163 -12.19 3.71 7.35
C ALA A 163 -12.74 4.80 8.29
N GLY A 164 -12.56 6.10 7.97
CA GLY A 164 -13.02 7.22 8.81
C GLY A 164 -12.17 7.50 10.06
N GLY A 165 -11.14 6.70 10.33
CA GLY A 165 -10.20 6.91 11.44
C GLY A 165 -9.34 8.19 11.30
N VAL A 166 -9.17 8.70 10.08
CA VAL A 166 -8.44 9.94 9.76
C VAL A 166 -9.37 10.92 9.04
N ALA A 167 -10.22 11.61 9.81
CA ALA A 167 -10.98 12.75 9.28
C ALA A 167 -10.04 13.84 8.72
N ARG A 168 -10.33 14.31 7.50
CA ARG A 168 -9.53 15.31 6.78
C ARG A 168 -10.18 16.69 6.83
N TYR A 169 -9.39 17.74 6.73
CA TYR A 169 -9.90 19.08 6.44
C TYR A 169 -10.06 19.26 4.94
N HIS A 170 -10.90 20.20 4.52
CA HIS A 170 -10.95 20.65 3.14
C HIS A 170 -10.48 22.11 3.09
N GLY A 171 -9.47 22.39 2.28
CA GLY A 171 -9.01 23.75 2.03
C GLY A 171 -9.63 24.23 0.72
N VAL A 172 -10.49 25.25 0.80
CA VAL A 172 -11.24 25.72 -0.37
C VAL A 172 -10.25 26.33 -1.37
N GLY A 173 -10.20 25.77 -2.58
CA GLY A 173 -9.30 26.23 -3.66
C GLY A 173 -7.82 26.15 -3.31
N CYS A 174 -7.41 25.23 -2.43
CA CYS A 174 -6.05 25.14 -1.92
C CYS A 174 -5.38 23.80 -2.26
N ALA A 175 -4.14 23.90 -2.74
CA ALA A 175 -3.21 22.78 -2.89
C ALA A 175 -2.08 22.86 -1.84
N VAL A 176 -1.46 21.73 -1.52
CA VAL A 176 -0.31 21.64 -0.61
C VAL A 176 0.89 21.03 -1.31
N VAL A 177 1.98 21.78 -1.42
CA VAL A 177 3.20 21.35 -2.10
C VAL A 177 3.77 20.08 -1.45
N ALA A 178 4.04 19.04 -2.24
CA ALA A 178 4.50 17.73 -1.79
C ALA A 178 6.02 17.51 -1.96
N SER A 179 6.72 18.46 -2.60
CA SER A 179 8.15 18.37 -2.92
C SER A 179 8.91 19.65 -2.51
N GLY A 180 10.21 19.69 -2.81
CA GLY A 180 11.07 20.85 -2.59
C GLY A 180 11.85 20.85 -1.27
N ASP A 181 12.22 22.03 -0.79
CA ASP A 181 13.06 22.23 0.40
C ASP A 181 12.24 22.69 1.62
N GLU A 182 12.90 23.12 2.70
CA GLU A 182 12.24 23.57 3.94
C GLU A 182 11.35 24.81 3.73
N SER A 183 11.64 25.63 2.72
CA SER A 183 10.89 26.84 2.41
C SER A 183 9.62 26.57 1.60
N THR A 184 9.60 25.52 0.79
CA THR A 184 8.48 25.20 -0.11
C THR A 184 7.65 24.00 0.35
N TYR A 185 8.25 23.01 1.02
CA TYR A 185 7.55 21.79 1.38
C TYR A 185 6.37 22.07 2.31
N ARG A 186 5.19 21.56 1.92
CA ARG A 186 3.91 21.77 2.61
C ARG A 186 3.47 23.23 2.71
N LYS A 187 4.03 24.11 1.88
CA LYS A 187 3.43 25.42 1.62
C LYS A 187 2.04 25.21 1.02
N VAL A 188 1.06 25.96 1.51
CA VAL A 188 -0.29 26.01 0.96
C VAL A 188 -0.31 27.06 -0.14
N LEU A 189 -0.79 26.67 -1.32
CA LEU A 189 -1.01 27.54 -2.47
C LEU A 189 -2.49 27.60 -2.76
N GLU A 190 -3.01 28.79 -3.04
CA GLU A 190 -4.30 28.91 -3.73
C GLU A 190 -4.16 28.38 -5.16
N TYR A 191 -5.24 27.90 -5.76
CA TYR A 191 -5.21 27.31 -7.11
C TYR A 191 -4.69 28.27 -8.18
N SER A 192 -4.98 29.57 -8.03
CA SER A 192 -4.47 30.63 -8.90
C SER A 192 -3.09 31.17 -8.49
N GLU A 193 -2.53 30.74 -7.35
CA GLU A 193 -1.25 31.21 -6.85
C GLU A 193 -0.10 30.38 -7.44
N ARG A 194 0.86 31.06 -8.06
CA ARG A 194 2.12 30.44 -8.53
C ARG A 194 3.05 30.13 -7.36
N LEU A 195 3.72 28.98 -7.43
CA LEU A 195 4.74 28.61 -6.45
C LEU A 195 5.83 29.69 -6.32
N ASN A 196 6.30 30.21 -7.45
CA ASN A 196 7.19 31.34 -7.54
C ASN A 196 6.53 32.49 -8.33
N PRO A 197 5.99 33.52 -7.65
CA PRO A 197 5.31 34.64 -8.31
C PRO A 197 6.19 35.46 -9.26
N ALA A 198 7.52 35.39 -9.12
CA ALA A 198 8.47 36.13 -9.95
C ALA A 198 8.80 35.41 -11.27
N ASP A 199 8.38 34.15 -11.43
CA ASP A 199 8.63 33.33 -12.61
C ASP A 199 7.30 33.01 -13.29
N GLU A 200 7.06 33.59 -14.47
CA GLU A 200 5.82 33.37 -15.23
C GLU A 200 5.64 31.90 -15.68
N SER A 201 6.73 31.13 -15.74
CA SER A 201 6.70 29.71 -16.07
C SER A 201 6.48 28.81 -14.85
N SER A 202 6.42 29.40 -13.65
CA SER A 202 6.17 28.65 -12.41
C SER A 202 4.73 28.15 -12.38
N PRO A 203 4.52 26.86 -12.05
CA PRO A 203 3.17 26.31 -12.00
C PRO A 203 2.36 26.92 -10.86
N ASP A 204 1.06 27.07 -11.10
CA ASP A 204 0.08 27.44 -10.08
C ASP A 204 -0.40 26.23 -9.26
N GLY A 205 -1.13 26.49 -8.17
CA GLY A 205 -1.62 25.46 -7.27
C GLY A 205 -2.47 24.39 -7.96
N ALA A 206 -3.32 24.77 -8.92
CA ALA A 206 -4.16 23.85 -9.67
C ALA A 206 -3.33 22.96 -10.61
N GLN A 207 -2.40 23.55 -11.36
CA GLN A 207 -1.47 22.82 -12.23
C GLN A 207 -0.62 21.84 -11.42
N MET A 208 -0.13 22.24 -10.25
CA MET A 208 0.64 21.35 -9.38
C MET A 208 -0.16 20.14 -8.89
N GLU A 209 -1.45 20.31 -8.60
CA GLU A 209 -2.29 19.25 -8.02
C GLU A 209 -2.84 18.32 -9.10
N MET A 210 -3.39 18.91 -10.16
CA MET A 210 -4.18 18.20 -11.17
C MET A 210 -3.33 17.68 -12.33
N VAL A 211 -2.21 18.35 -12.66
CA VAL A 211 -1.41 18.03 -13.84
C VAL A 211 -0.09 17.39 -13.45
N SER A 212 0.77 18.08 -12.69
CA SER A 212 2.14 17.60 -12.44
C SER A 212 2.27 16.65 -11.25
N ARG A 213 1.23 16.52 -10.42
CA ARG A 213 1.25 15.71 -9.18
C ARG A 213 2.43 16.08 -8.27
N GLU A 214 2.76 17.37 -8.21
CA GLU A 214 3.79 17.92 -7.33
C GLU A 214 3.20 18.53 -6.05
N SER A 215 1.89 18.68 -6.00
CA SER A 215 1.14 18.98 -4.79
C SER A 215 0.08 17.89 -4.53
N MET A 216 -0.51 17.98 -3.35
CA MET A 216 -1.61 17.13 -2.90
C MET A 216 -2.80 18.02 -2.58
N SER A 217 -3.98 17.41 -2.53
CA SER A 217 -5.15 18.04 -1.92
C SER A 217 -4.79 18.54 -0.52
N PHE A 218 -5.39 19.66 -0.09
CA PHE A 218 -5.10 20.21 1.23
C PHE A 218 -5.32 19.20 2.37
N GLY A 219 -6.38 18.40 2.26
CA GLY A 219 -6.72 17.39 3.27
C GLY A 219 -5.65 16.32 3.42
N ASP A 220 -5.13 15.80 2.31
CA ASP A 220 -4.10 14.75 2.31
C ASP A 220 -2.75 15.35 2.72
N GLY A 221 -2.39 16.51 2.15
CA GLY A 221 -1.15 17.20 2.48
C GLY A 221 -1.02 17.53 3.96
N LEU A 222 -2.11 17.98 4.60
CA LEU A 222 -2.13 18.26 6.03
C LEU A 222 -2.06 16.99 6.89
N ALA A 223 -2.75 15.91 6.49
CA ALA A 223 -2.71 14.64 7.20
C ALA A 223 -1.29 14.01 7.16
N VAL A 224 -0.63 14.06 6.00
CA VAL A 224 0.77 13.63 5.87
C VAL A 224 1.70 14.49 6.74
N LEU A 225 1.50 15.81 6.74
CA LEU A 225 2.30 16.72 7.55
C LEU A 225 2.16 16.42 9.06
N GLU A 226 0.93 16.20 9.54
CA GLU A 226 0.65 15.77 10.92
C GLU A 226 1.33 14.44 11.25
N MET A 227 1.19 13.44 10.37
CA MET A 227 1.80 12.13 10.54
C MET A 227 3.32 12.22 10.67
N GLN A 228 3.98 12.92 9.74
CA GLN A 228 5.43 13.09 9.74
C GLN A 228 5.93 13.84 10.99
N ALA A 229 5.23 14.90 11.40
CA ALA A 229 5.60 15.67 12.59
C ALA A 229 5.56 14.80 13.86
N LYS A 230 4.48 14.04 14.04
CA LYS A 230 4.32 13.10 15.17
C LYS A 230 5.40 12.01 15.16
N LEU A 231 5.65 11.41 13.99
CA LEU A 231 6.69 10.39 13.83
C LEU A 231 8.07 10.91 14.23
N LEU A 232 8.48 12.06 13.70
CA LEU A 232 9.81 12.62 14.00
C LEU A 232 9.94 13.04 15.47
N ALA A 233 8.88 13.59 16.06
CA ALA A 233 8.85 13.90 17.50
C ALA A 233 9.02 12.64 18.36
N PHE A 234 8.31 11.55 18.01
CA PHE A 234 8.45 10.27 18.68
C PHE A 234 9.88 9.71 18.56
N LEU A 235 10.43 9.66 17.35
CA LEU A 235 11.80 9.17 17.12
C LEU A 235 12.84 9.98 17.90
N LEU A 236 12.68 11.30 17.96
CA LEU A 236 13.54 12.19 18.72
C LEU A 236 13.47 11.92 20.23
N ALA A 237 12.27 11.68 20.77
CA ALA A 237 12.09 11.33 22.18
C ALA A 237 12.80 10.00 22.51
N VAL A 238 12.64 8.98 21.65
CA VAL A 238 13.30 7.67 21.83
C VAL A 238 14.82 7.80 21.80
N VAL A 239 15.37 8.52 20.82
CA VAL A 239 16.82 8.73 20.71
C VAL A 239 17.35 9.51 21.91
N SER A 240 16.64 10.54 22.36
CA SER A 240 17.02 11.33 23.54
C SER A 240 17.07 10.46 24.80
N MET A 241 16.15 9.50 24.95
CA MET A 241 16.18 8.55 26.06
C MET A 241 17.35 7.55 25.94
N ILE A 242 17.66 7.07 24.73
CA ILE A 242 18.78 6.14 24.49
C ILE A 242 20.13 6.81 24.80
N LEU A 243 20.24 8.13 24.58
CA LEU A 243 21.46 8.92 24.72
C LEU A 243 21.40 9.89 25.92
N SER A 244 20.62 9.56 26.96
CA SER A 244 20.35 10.47 28.08
C SER A 244 21.58 10.91 28.88
N ASP A 245 22.70 10.19 28.75
CA ASP A 245 24.00 10.49 29.36
C ASP A 245 24.91 11.37 28.49
N LEU A 246 24.52 11.71 27.26
CA LEU A 246 25.33 12.50 26.34
C LEU A 246 24.78 13.92 26.17
N ASP A 247 25.68 14.86 25.89
CA ASP A 247 25.30 16.21 25.46
C ASP A 247 24.93 16.19 23.96
N LEU A 248 23.67 16.51 23.67
CA LEU A 248 23.09 16.49 22.33
C LEU A 248 23.00 17.88 21.69
N THR A 249 23.53 18.92 22.34
CA THR A 249 23.44 20.32 21.86
C THR A 249 24.35 20.58 20.66
N HIS A 250 25.53 19.95 20.64
CA HIS A 250 26.56 20.15 19.62
C HIS A 250 27.09 18.81 19.07
N PRO A 251 26.24 18.03 18.37
CA PRO A 251 26.66 16.76 17.80
C PRO A 251 27.69 16.98 16.69
N THR A 252 28.80 16.22 16.74
CA THR A 252 29.80 16.22 15.66
C THR A 252 29.49 15.07 14.70
N PRO A 253 29.25 15.32 13.39
CA PRO A 253 28.91 14.27 12.45
C PRO A 253 29.98 13.17 12.39
N ALA A 254 29.54 11.91 12.43
CA ALA A 254 30.39 10.75 12.22
C ALA A 254 30.34 10.30 10.75
N ALA A 255 31.17 9.31 10.40
CA ALA A 255 31.07 8.65 9.10
C ALA A 255 29.69 7.97 8.97
N PRO A 256 28.99 8.12 7.82
CA PRO A 256 27.71 7.46 7.59
C PRO A 256 27.79 5.94 7.78
N LEU A 257 26.83 5.37 8.49
CA LEU A 257 26.66 3.92 8.58
C LEU A 257 25.71 3.43 7.48
N PRO A 258 25.85 2.18 7.02
CA PRO A 258 24.86 1.57 6.15
C PRO A 258 23.53 1.37 6.89
N ALA A 259 22.44 1.39 6.15
CA ALA A 259 21.11 1.09 6.68
C ALA A 259 21.10 -0.29 7.38
N PRO A 260 20.45 -0.42 8.56
CA PRO A 260 20.29 -1.71 9.22
C PRO A 260 19.58 -2.71 8.31
N ALA A 261 20.18 -3.87 8.08
CA ALA A 261 19.53 -4.96 7.36
C ALA A 261 18.33 -5.48 8.17
N ILE A 262 17.13 -5.37 7.59
CA ILE A 262 15.92 -5.97 8.14
C ILE A 262 15.81 -7.37 7.56
N PRO A 263 15.81 -8.44 8.38
CA PRO A 263 15.69 -9.79 7.87
C PRO A 263 14.33 -9.97 7.20
N ILE A 264 14.34 -10.38 5.94
CA ILE A 264 13.16 -10.86 5.23
C ILE A 264 12.89 -12.27 5.76
N LEU A 265 11.72 -12.50 6.34
CA LEU A 265 11.33 -13.85 6.74
C LEU A 265 11.20 -14.71 5.47
N ASN A 266 12.01 -15.77 5.38
CA ASN A 266 11.83 -16.78 4.34
C ASN A 266 10.53 -17.51 4.63
N THR A 267 9.54 -17.30 3.77
CA THR A 267 8.22 -17.91 3.90
C THR A 267 7.97 -18.82 2.69
N ALA A 268 7.24 -19.92 2.88
CA ALA A 268 7.20 -21.06 1.94
C ALA A 268 6.37 -20.85 0.65
N LEU A 269 5.53 -19.81 0.57
CA LEU A 269 4.71 -19.47 -0.59
C LEU A 269 5.34 -18.29 -1.36
N GLN A 270 5.35 -18.37 -2.69
CA GLN A 270 6.01 -17.38 -3.53
C GLN A 270 5.43 -15.95 -3.40
N TRP A 271 4.14 -15.82 -3.06
CA TRP A 271 3.48 -14.53 -2.84
C TRP A 271 3.84 -13.87 -1.50
N GLN A 272 4.27 -14.67 -0.51
CA GLN A 272 4.66 -14.21 0.83
C GLN A 272 5.94 -13.37 0.84
N SER A 273 6.73 -13.35 -0.25
CA SER A 273 7.92 -12.50 -0.32
C SER A 273 7.56 -11.02 -0.47
N SER A 274 6.48 -10.73 -1.19
CA SER A 274 6.15 -9.37 -1.62
C SER A 274 5.33 -8.58 -0.60
N ALA A 275 4.32 -9.20 0.00
CA ALA A 275 3.49 -8.59 1.03
C ALA A 275 4.28 -8.32 2.31
N HIS A 276 5.15 -9.25 2.71
CA HIS A 276 6.13 -9.00 3.77
C HIS A 276 7.06 -7.81 3.45
N ILE A 277 7.57 -7.70 2.21
CA ILE A 277 8.37 -6.53 1.80
C ILE A 277 7.54 -5.24 1.92
N ASN A 278 6.27 -5.25 1.50
CA ASN A 278 5.38 -4.10 1.63
C ASN A 278 5.18 -3.68 3.10
N ALA A 279 4.95 -4.64 4.00
CA ALA A 279 4.84 -4.39 5.44
C ALA A 279 6.13 -3.80 6.04
N LEU A 280 7.28 -4.08 5.43
CA LEU A 280 8.57 -3.55 5.85
C LEU A 280 8.90 -2.15 5.28
N ARG A 281 8.20 -1.68 4.24
CA ARG A 281 8.44 -0.37 3.59
C ARG A 281 8.51 0.82 4.56
N PRO A 282 7.66 0.93 5.61
CA PRO A 282 7.75 2.05 6.55
C PRO A 282 9.10 2.15 7.27
N TYR A 283 9.80 1.03 7.43
CA TYR A 283 11.08 0.92 8.14
C TYR A 283 12.29 1.03 7.20
N GLY A 284 12.07 1.24 5.91
CA GLY A 284 13.09 1.33 4.87
C GLY A 284 13.30 2.75 4.33
N PRO A 285 14.23 2.93 3.37
CA PRO A 285 14.40 4.19 2.66
C PRO A 285 13.11 4.59 1.91
N PRO A 286 12.97 5.87 1.52
CA PRO A 286 11.86 6.31 0.70
C PRO A 286 11.68 5.42 -0.53
N PRO A 287 10.46 4.97 -0.83
CA PRO A 287 10.22 4.19 -2.03
C PRO A 287 10.65 4.96 -3.28
N SER A 288 11.30 4.26 -4.19
CA SER A 288 11.67 4.79 -5.51
C SER A 288 11.09 3.89 -6.58
N PHE A 289 10.61 4.52 -7.66
CA PHE A 289 10.26 3.79 -8.86
C PHE A 289 11.49 3.04 -9.41
N SER A 290 11.32 1.75 -9.67
CA SER A 290 12.33 0.88 -10.28
C SER A 290 11.65 -0.02 -11.29
N ILE A 291 11.91 0.22 -12.58
CA ILE A 291 11.39 -0.68 -13.64
C ILE A 291 12.03 -2.06 -13.54
N ASP A 292 13.25 -2.15 -13.00
CA ASP A 292 13.96 -3.42 -12.83
C ASP A 292 13.31 -4.29 -11.75
N ASP A 293 12.77 -3.69 -10.69
CA ASP A 293 12.03 -4.42 -9.66
C ASP A 293 10.76 -5.05 -10.26
N ILE A 294 10.05 -4.29 -11.10
CA ILE A 294 8.90 -4.79 -11.87
C ILE A 294 9.34 -5.91 -12.84
N ALA A 295 10.45 -5.70 -13.54
CA ALA A 295 10.98 -6.66 -14.51
C ALA A 295 11.29 -8.00 -13.84
N VAL A 296 11.97 -8.01 -12.69
CA VAL A 296 12.29 -9.23 -11.96
C VAL A 296 11.03 -10.01 -11.59
N MET A 297 9.98 -9.32 -11.12
CA MET A 297 8.71 -9.98 -10.77
C MET A 297 8.01 -10.56 -12.00
N ILE A 298 7.94 -9.81 -13.10
CA ILE A 298 7.28 -10.24 -14.34
C ILE A 298 8.06 -11.35 -15.04
N GLU A 299 9.39 -11.27 -15.09
CA GLU A 299 10.25 -12.31 -15.67
C GLU A 299 10.14 -13.61 -14.88
N SER A 300 10.14 -13.55 -13.55
CA SER A 300 9.95 -14.73 -12.69
C SER A 300 8.60 -15.40 -12.96
N GLN A 301 7.51 -14.63 -13.06
CA GLN A 301 6.18 -15.18 -13.34
C GLN A 301 6.06 -15.72 -14.76
N TYR A 302 6.72 -15.09 -15.74
CA TYR A 302 6.79 -15.60 -17.10
C TYR A 302 7.48 -16.96 -17.15
N GLU A 303 8.63 -17.12 -16.49
CA GLU A 303 9.36 -18.39 -16.43
C GLU A 303 8.53 -19.49 -15.77
N LEU A 304 7.84 -19.18 -14.66
CA LEU A 304 6.91 -20.11 -14.01
C LEU A 304 5.75 -20.51 -14.93
N ALA A 305 5.19 -19.57 -15.70
CA ALA A 305 4.11 -19.87 -16.64
C ALA A 305 4.57 -20.75 -17.82
N VAL A 306 5.78 -20.52 -18.33
CA VAL A 306 6.40 -21.37 -19.37
C VAL A 306 6.62 -22.79 -18.82
N GLN A 307 7.19 -22.91 -17.63
CA GLN A 307 7.42 -24.20 -16.98
C GLN A 307 6.11 -24.94 -16.72
N HIS A 308 5.10 -24.25 -16.19
CA HIS A 308 3.77 -24.81 -15.96
C HIS A 308 3.17 -25.41 -17.24
N LEU A 309 3.22 -24.69 -18.37
CA LEU A 309 2.70 -25.18 -19.64
C LEU A 309 3.52 -26.36 -20.19
N ALA A 310 4.84 -26.37 -19.98
CA ALA A 310 5.68 -27.49 -20.36
C ALA A 310 5.30 -28.74 -19.56
N ASP A 311 5.20 -28.63 -18.23
CA ASP A 311 4.88 -29.76 -17.34
C ASP A 311 3.50 -30.34 -17.62
N LEU A 312 2.49 -29.50 -17.89
CA LEU A 312 1.17 -29.96 -18.34
C LEU A 312 1.20 -30.83 -19.60
N ARG A 313 2.22 -30.69 -20.45
CA ARG A 313 2.37 -31.43 -21.71
C ARG A 313 3.28 -32.64 -21.59
N THR A 314 4.27 -32.59 -20.71
CA THR A 314 5.34 -33.59 -20.62
C THR A 314 5.23 -34.52 -19.42
N ASP A 315 4.57 -34.09 -18.33
CA ASP A 315 4.40 -34.87 -17.12
C ASP A 315 2.92 -35.22 -16.89
N LEU A 316 2.60 -36.50 -17.07
CA LEU A 316 1.24 -37.01 -16.90
C LEU A 316 0.77 -36.97 -15.44
N MET A 317 1.68 -37.10 -14.47
CA MET A 317 1.34 -37.00 -13.05
C MET A 317 0.98 -35.56 -12.73
N TYR A 318 1.81 -34.61 -13.15
CA TYR A 318 1.56 -33.18 -12.96
C TYR A 318 0.24 -32.74 -13.60
N LEU A 319 -0.04 -33.19 -14.84
CA LEU A 319 -1.30 -32.93 -15.51
C LEU A 319 -2.49 -33.50 -14.73
N SER A 320 -2.39 -34.74 -14.24
CA SER A 320 -3.45 -35.39 -13.45
C SER A 320 -3.72 -34.66 -12.14
N GLU A 321 -2.68 -34.30 -11.40
CA GLU A 321 -2.78 -33.56 -10.14
C GLU A 321 -3.37 -32.16 -10.36
N THR A 322 -2.95 -31.47 -11.43
CA THR A 322 -3.49 -30.15 -11.77
C THR A 322 -4.97 -30.25 -12.15
N LEU A 323 -5.35 -31.21 -13.00
CA LEU A 323 -6.74 -31.43 -13.38
C LEU A 323 -7.61 -31.76 -12.15
N GLN A 324 -7.11 -32.60 -11.24
CA GLN A 324 -7.82 -32.92 -10.01
C GLN A 324 -7.98 -31.66 -9.14
N SER A 325 -6.94 -30.84 -9.01
CA SER A 325 -7.01 -29.58 -8.27
C SER A 325 -8.07 -28.64 -8.84
N TYR A 326 -8.12 -28.45 -10.17
CA TYR A 326 -9.16 -27.65 -10.82
C TYR A 326 -10.55 -28.28 -10.67
N TYR A 327 -10.66 -29.62 -10.71
CA TYR A 327 -11.91 -30.34 -10.51
C TYR A 327 -12.47 -30.12 -9.09
N ASP A 328 -11.61 -30.24 -8.08
CA ASP A 328 -11.98 -30.04 -6.67
C ASP A 328 -12.42 -28.60 -6.37
N HIS A 329 -11.98 -27.64 -7.17
CA HIS A 329 -12.33 -26.22 -7.08
C HIS A 329 -13.38 -25.79 -8.13
N ARG A 330 -14.26 -26.70 -8.53
CA ARG A 330 -15.48 -26.39 -9.30
C ARG A 330 -16.66 -26.23 -8.36
N ILE A 331 -17.44 -25.16 -8.52
CA ILE A 331 -18.70 -25.00 -7.77
C ILE A 331 -19.70 -26.10 -8.15
N GLU A 332 -19.63 -26.60 -9.38
CA GLU A 332 -20.56 -27.62 -9.87
C GLU A 332 -20.45 -28.96 -9.13
N THR A 333 -19.30 -29.28 -8.52
CA THR A 333 -19.11 -30.52 -7.75
C THR A 333 -19.86 -30.50 -6.42
N ILE A 334 -20.29 -29.32 -5.98
CA ILE A 334 -21.05 -29.11 -4.75
C ILE A 334 -22.52 -29.50 -4.97
N HIS A 335 -23.01 -29.36 -6.20
CA HIS A 335 -24.37 -29.70 -6.58
C HIS A 335 -24.40 -31.14 -7.10
N GLY A 336 -25.02 -32.05 -6.35
CA GLY A 336 -25.09 -33.48 -6.68
C GLY A 336 -25.84 -33.84 -7.96
N GLU A 337 -26.51 -32.87 -8.60
CA GLU A 337 -27.30 -33.06 -9.82
C GLU A 337 -26.55 -32.69 -11.11
N THR A 338 -25.33 -32.13 -11.01
CA THR A 338 -24.60 -31.67 -12.21
C THR A 338 -23.98 -32.84 -12.99
N PRO A 339 -24.18 -32.94 -14.32
CA PRO A 339 -23.58 -34.00 -15.12
C PRO A 339 -22.05 -33.99 -15.06
N SER A 340 -21.43 -35.14 -14.75
CA SER A 340 -19.96 -35.24 -14.60
C SER A 340 -19.19 -34.82 -15.85
N SER A 341 -19.72 -35.09 -17.05
CA SER A 341 -19.13 -34.67 -18.32
C SER A 341 -19.06 -33.15 -18.48
N LEU A 342 -20.04 -32.42 -17.95
CA LEU A 342 -20.05 -30.95 -17.93
C LEU A 342 -18.95 -30.43 -17.00
N ILE A 343 -18.84 -31.00 -15.81
CA ILE A 343 -17.80 -30.62 -14.83
C ILE A 343 -16.42 -30.86 -15.44
N GLN A 344 -16.16 -32.06 -15.96
CA GLN A 344 -14.89 -32.43 -16.58
C GLN A 344 -14.52 -31.50 -17.76
N GLY A 345 -15.46 -31.24 -18.66
CA GLY A 345 -15.23 -30.36 -19.80
C GLY A 345 -14.88 -28.93 -19.38
N ARG A 346 -15.53 -28.42 -18.33
CA ARG A 346 -15.25 -27.08 -17.78
C ARG A 346 -13.94 -27.04 -16.99
N THR A 347 -13.60 -28.09 -16.25
CA THR A 347 -12.31 -28.25 -15.57
C THR A 347 -11.16 -28.12 -16.56
N VAL A 348 -11.19 -28.91 -17.64
CA VAL A 348 -10.15 -28.87 -18.68
C VAL A 348 -10.10 -27.49 -19.33
N SER A 349 -11.26 -26.92 -19.68
CA SER A 349 -11.33 -25.61 -20.32
C SER A 349 -10.79 -24.48 -19.44
N ALA A 350 -11.10 -24.49 -18.14
CA ALA A 350 -10.62 -23.49 -17.19
C ALA A 350 -9.11 -23.59 -16.98
N MET A 351 -8.60 -24.80 -16.73
CA MET A 351 -7.16 -25.05 -16.57
C MET A 351 -6.36 -24.57 -17.77
N LEU A 352 -6.79 -24.92 -18.99
CA LEU A 352 -6.12 -24.48 -20.21
C LEU A 352 -6.25 -22.96 -20.40
N ALA A 353 -7.43 -22.40 -20.15
CA ALA A 353 -7.62 -20.95 -20.27
C ALA A 353 -6.70 -20.17 -19.33
N ASP A 354 -6.54 -20.61 -18.07
CA ASP A 354 -5.62 -19.98 -17.12
C ASP A 354 -4.17 -20.11 -17.56
N ALA A 355 -3.71 -21.34 -17.91
CA ALA A 355 -2.33 -21.57 -18.34
C ALA A 355 -1.93 -20.69 -19.53
N TYR A 356 -2.76 -20.61 -20.56
CA TYR A 356 -2.47 -19.76 -21.73
C TYR A 356 -2.65 -18.26 -21.44
N SER A 357 -3.63 -17.87 -20.61
CA SER A 357 -3.87 -16.45 -20.31
C SER A 357 -2.70 -15.87 -19.53
N PHE A 358 -2.26 -16.51 -18.44
CA PHE A 358 -1.15 -16.00 -17.63
C PHE A 358 0.16 -15.99 -18.41
N LEU A 359 0.46 -17.04 -19.19
CA LEU A 359 1.61 -17.03 -20.09
C LEU A 359 1.58 -15.84 -21.05
N THR A 360 0.43 -15.59 -21.67
CA THR A 360 0.26 -14.48 -22.62
C THR A 360 0.42 -13.13 -21.92
N PHE A 361 -0.20 -12.95 -20.76
CA PHE A 361 -0.13 -11.69 -20.02
C PHE A 361 1.29 -11.36 -19.60
N TYR A 362 2.02 -12.32 -19.01
CA TYR A 362 3.40 -12.10 -18.60
C TYR A 362 4.36 -11.95 -19.79
N HIS A 363 4.11 -12.66 -20.90
CA HIS A 363 4.88 -12.46 -22.13
C HIS A 363 4.73 -11.02 -22.67
N VAL A 364 3.49 -10.53 -22.74
CA VAL A 364 3.20 -9.16 -23.20
C VAL A 364 3.77 -8.12 -22.23
N ALA A 365 3.60 -8.33 -20.93
CA ALA A 365 4.16 -7.43 -19.91
C ALA A 365 5.69 -7.36 -20.01
N LYS A 366 6.37 -8.49 -20.20
CA LYS A 366 7.82 -8.54 -20.41
C LYS A 366 8.25 -7.70 -21.62
N ALA A 367 7.58 -7.87 -22.77
CA ALA A 367 7.89 -7.08 -23.97
C ALA A 367 7.67 -5.56 -23.74
N ILE A 368 6.62 -5.18 -23.02
CA ILE A 368 6.36 -3.77 -22.66
C ILE A 368 7.47 -3.23 -21.75
N ILE A 369 7.98 -4.03 -20.81
CA ILE A 369 9.08 -3.64 -19.91
C ILE A 369 10.39 -3.48 -20.67
N GLU A 370 10.69 -4.34 -21.63
CA GLU A 370 11.85 -4.21 -22.52
C GLU A 370 11.78 -2.89 -23.31
N ASP A 371 10.62 -2.56 -23.89
CA ASP A 371 10.37 -1.27 -24.54
C ASP A 371 10.55 -0.09 -23.56
N PHE A 372 10.04 -0.23 -22.33
CA PHE A 372 10.17 0.79 -21.29
C PHE A 372 11.64 1.07 -20.98
N ARG A 373 12.45 0.02 -20.76
CA ARG A 373 13.90 0.14 -20.50
C ARG A 373 14.61 0.92 -21.61
N VAL A 374 14.23 0.72 -22.87
CA VAL A 374 14.75 1.51 -24.00
C VAL A 374 14.38 2.99 -23.86
N VAL A 375 13.14 3.31 -23.49
CA VAL A 375 12.72 4.70 -23.26
C VAL A 375 13.47 5.31 -22.06
N GLN A 376 13.59 4.58 -20.95
CA GLN A 376 14.27 5.03 -19.74
C GLN A 376 15.77 5.28 -19.99
N SER A 377 16.42 4.51 -20.85
CA SER A 377 17.83 4.74 -21.21
C SER A 377 18.11 6.12 -21.81
N LYS A 378 17.08 6.79 -22.33
CA LYS A 378 17.15 8.18 -22.85
C LYS A 378 17.07 9.24 -21.74
N TYR A 379 16.72 8.84 -20.52
CA TYR A 379 16.56 9.67 -19.34
C TYR A 379 17.29 9.04 -18.13
N PRO A 380 18.65 9.01 -18.13
CA PRO A 380 19.42 8.31 -17.11
C PRO A 380 19.17 8.83 -15.68
N ASP A 381 18.88 10.12 -15.54
CA ASP A 381 18.54 10.76 -14.26
C ASP A 381 17.02 10.78 -13.98
N GLY A 382 16.24 10.10 -14.83
CA GLY A 382 14.79 10.17 -14.86
C GLY A 382 14.23 11.45 -15.50
N PRO A 383 12.90 11.54 -15.66
CA PRO A 383 12.25 12.76 -16.14
C PRO A 383 12.39 13.89 -15.12
N ALA A 384 12.51 15.12 -15.62
CA ALA A 384 12.59 16.30 -14.77
C ALA A 384 11.31 16.45 -13.92
N ARG A 385 11.50 16.70 -12.62
CA ARG A 385 10.40 17.07 -11.70
C ARG A 385 9.80 18.42 -12.07
N GLY A 386 8.54 18.65 -11.71
CA GLY A 386 7.81 19.90 -11.92
C GLY A 386 7.39 20.14 -13.36
N ARG A 387 7.50 19.12 -14.21
CA ARG A 387 7.14 19.18 -15.62
C ARG A 387 6.34 17.95 -16.00
N GLU A 388 5.59 18.08 -17.08
CA GLU A 388 4.95 16.94 -17.71
C GLU A 388 5.98 15.87 -18.07
N LEU A 389 5.57 14.60 -17.93
CA LEU A 389 6.39 13.49 -18.35
C LEU A 389 6.64 13.58 -19.87
N PRO A 390 7.84 13.24 -20.35
CA PRO A 390 8.08 13.15 -21.79
C PRO A 390 7.07 12.17 -22.43
N PRO A 391 6.48 12.49 -23.60
CA PRO A 391 5.38 11.70 -24.16
C PRO A 391 5.70 10.20 -24.34
N ALA A 392 6.94 9.87 -24.70
CA ALA A 392 7.38 8.48 -24.81
C ALA A 392 7.46 7.76 -23.45
N TYR A 393 7.81 8.48 -22.38
CA TYR A 393 7.88 7.94 -21.02
C TYR A 393 6.47 7.74 -20.46
N GLU A 394 5.59 8.71 -20.67
CA GLU A 394 4.18 8.61 -20.30
C GLU A 394 3.48 7.46 -21.03
N GLU A 395 3.70 7.32 -22.33
CA GLU A 395 3.14 6.21 -23.11
C GLU A 395 3.64 4.84 -22.62
N ALA A 396 4.91 4.74 -22.20
CA ALA A 396 5.43 3.50 -21.62
C ALA A 396 4.68 3.11 -20.33
N PHE A 397 4.35 4.06 -19.45
CA PHE A 397 3.47 3.81 -18.30
C PHE A 397 2.06 3.41 -18.72
N ARG A 398 1.47 4.14 -19.67
CA ARG A 398 0.10 3.86 -20.16
C ARG A 398 -0.04 2.49 -20.79
N ARG A 399 1.02 1.91 -21.36
CA ARG A 399 1.02 0.55 -21.90
C ARG A 399 1.10 -0.53 -20.82
N LEU A 400 1.81 -0.28 -19.72
CA LEU A 400 2.00 -1.25 -18.66
C LEU A 400 0.77 -1.36 -17.73
N HIS A 401 0.06 -0.26 -17.49
CA HIS A 401 -1.09 -0.27 -16.57
C HIS A 401 -2.22 -1.22 -17.00
N PRO A 402 -2.66 -1.25 -18.28
CA PRO A 402 -3.72 -2.14 -18.74
C PRO A 402 -3.37 -3.62 -18.62
N ILE A 403 -2.13 -4.02 -18.89
CA ILE A 403 -1.75 -5.44 -18.82
C ILE A 403 -1.75 -5.95 -17.37
N LEU A 404 -1.33 -5.11 -16.41
CA LEU A 404 -1.47 -5.41 -14.98
C LEU A 404 -2.94 -5.44 -14.55
N GLY A 405 -3.78 -4.59 -15.14
CA GLY A 405 -5.24 -4.62 -14.97
C GLY A 405 -5.86 -5.94 -15.45
N LEU A 406 -5.44 -6.45 -16.61
CA LEU A 406 -5.92 -7.72 -17.15
C LEU A 406 -5.53 -8.93 -16.28
N ILE A 407 -4.31 -8.92 -15.72
CA ILE A 407 -3.87 -9.95 -14.76
C ILE A 407 -4.78 -9.93 -13.53
N GLU A 408 -4.99 -8.76 -12.93
CA GLU A 408 -5.85 -8.61 -11.75
C GLU A 408 -7.29 -9.05 -12.07
N GLU A 409 -7.89 -8.56 -13.16
CA GLU A 409 -9.25 -8.93 -13.57
C GLU A 409 -9.41 -10.45 -13.74
N ARG A 410 -8.41 -11.11 -14.35
CA ARG A 410 -8.43 -12.57 -14.51
C ARG A 410 -8.41 -13.26 -13.15
N VAL A 411 -7.53 -12.81 -12.25
CA VAL A 411 -7.42 -13.39 -10.91
C VAL A 411 -8.70 -13.17 -10.13
N THR A 412 -9.25 -11.96 -10.07
CA THR A 412 -10.50 -11.67 -9.35
C THR A 412 -11.67 -12.54 -9.81
N LYS A 413 -11.80 -12.76 -11.13
CA LYS A 413 -12.84 -13.65 -11.68
C LYS A 413 -12.65 -15.12 -11.28
N ALA A 414 -11.42 -15.63 -11.33
CA ALA A 414 -11.12 -17.00 -10.93
C ALA A 414 -11.26 -17.20 -9.41
N HIS A 415 -10.86 -16.19 -8.63
CA HIS A 415 -10.77 -16.22 -7.18
C HIS A 415 -12.10 -16.56 -6.50
N HIS A 416 -13.21 -15.96 -6.96
CA HIS A 416 -14.54 -16.28 -6.46
C HIS A 416 -14.89 -17.74 -6.61
N GLN A 417 -14.68 -18.30 -7.80
CA GLN A 417 -15.03 -19.69 -8.05
C GLN A 417 -14.15 -20.62 -7.22
N THR A 418 -12.84 -20.38 -7.22
CA THR A 418 -11.87 -21.25 -6.56
C THR A 418 -12.01 -21.23 -5.04
N ILE A 419 -12.09 -20.06 -4.39
CA ILE A 419 -12.21 -20.02 -2.93
C ILE A 419 -13.54 -20.60 -2.47
N CYS A 420 -14.65 -20.21 -3.10
CA CYS A 420 -15.97 -20.64 -2.65
C CYS A 420 -16.18 -22.16 -2.81
N SER A 421 -15.46 -22.81 -3.73
CA SER A 421 -15.54 -24.25 -3.93
C SER A 421 -14.53 -25.06 -3.11
N SER A 422 -13.47 -24.42 -2.57
CA SER A 422 -12.50 -25.08 -1.71
C SER A 422 -13.15 -25.67 -0.46
N ALA A 423 -13.08 -26.99 -0.28
CA ALA A 423 -13.67 -27.68 0.87
C ALA A 423 -13.19 -27.11 2.22
N ALA A 424 -11.92 -26.69 2.31
CA ALA A 424 -11.31 -26.17 3.53
C ALA A 424 -11.70 -24.72 3.86
N LEU A 425 -12.14 -23.94 2.87
CA LEU A 425 -12.52 -22.52 3.03
C LEU A 425 -14.02 -22.27 2.87
N ARG A 426 -14.76 -23.20 2.27
CA ARG A 426 -16.21 -23.10 2.07
C ARG A 426 -17.02 -23.19 3.36
N VAL A 427 -16.41 -23.55 4.49
CA VAL A 427 -17.12 -23.63 5.78
C VAL A 427 -17.67 -22.25 6.16
N GLY A 428 -18.99 -22.05 6.00
CA GLY A 428 -19.66 -20.76 6.19
C GLY A 428 -20.11 -20.05 4.92
N ILE A 429 -19.86 -20.62 3.73
CA ILE A 429 -20.30 -20.09 2.45
C ILE A 429 -21.51 -20.89 1.95
N THR A 430 -22.62 -20.21 1.68
CA THR A 430 -23.78 -20.78 0.99
C THR A 430 -23.74 -20.38 -0.48
N ILE A 431 -24.00 -21.34 -1.36
CA ILE A 431 -23.92 -21.16 -2.81
C ILE A 431 -25.21 -21.64 -3.44
N ASP A 432 -25.95 -20.70 -4.01
CA ASP A 432 -27.18 -21.00 -4.76
C ASP A 432 -26.93 -20.80 -6.25
N SER A 433 -27.20 -21.84 -7.04
CA SER A 433 -27.22 -21.70 -8.49
C SER A 433 -28.53 -21.03 -8.91
N THR A 434 -28.42 -19.98 -9.70
CA THR A 434 -29.58 -19.18 -10.15
C THR A 434 -30.01 -19.50 -11.58
N ASP A 435 -29.31 -20.42 -12.24
CA ASP A 435 -29.56 -20.78 -13.63
C ASP A 435 -29.36 -22.28 -13.89
N ALA A 436 -30.11 -22.85 -14.83
CA ALA A 436 -30.00 -24.26 -15.20
C ALA A 436 -28.65 -24.63 -15.85
N SER A 437 -27.83 -23.63 -16.21
CA SER A 437 -26.49 -23.85 -16.77
C SER A 437 -25.39 -23.84 -15.71
N PHE A 438 -25.70 -23.63 -14.43
CA PHE A 438 -24.72 -23.56 -13.34
C PHE A 438 -23.57 -22.61 -13.65
N ARG A 439 -23.88 -21.42 -14.20
CA ARG A 439 -22.90 -20.37 -14.52
C ARG A 439 -23.04 -19.18 -13.60
N ILE A 440 -24.25 -18.94 -13.08
CA ILE A 440 -24.57 -17.80 -12.26
C ILE A 440 -24.87 -18.30 -10.86
N HIS A 441 -23.99 -17.93 -9.92
CA HIS A 441 -24.09 -18.30 -8.54
C HIS A 441 -24.32 -17.07 -7.68
N LYS A 442 -25.19 -17.20 -6.67
CA LYS A 442 -25.30 -16.26 -5.57
C LYS A 442 -24.53 -16.84 -4.39
N PHE A 443 -23.69 -16.00 -3.79
CA PHE A 443 -22.89 -16.35 -2.64
C PHE A 443 -23.44 -15.62 -1.41
N ALA A 444 -23.59 -16.34 -0.31
CA ALA A 444 -23.81 -15.75 1.00
C ALA A 444 -22.69 -16.18 1.94
N PHE A 445 -22.13 -15.22 2.67
CA PHE A 445 -20.98 -15.42 3.54
C PHE A 445 -21.43 -15.28 4.99
N ALA A 446 -21.33 -16.35 5.78
CA ALA A 446 -21.55 -16.28 7.22
C ALA A 446 -20.38 -15.56 7.89
N SER A 447 -20.67 -14.76 8.93
CA SER A 447 -19.63 -14.18 9.77
C SER A 447 -18.94 -15.26 10.60
N ARG A 448 -17.60 -15.25 10.60
CA ARG A 448 -16.76 -16.19 11.38
C ARG A 448 -15.56 -15.44 11.97
N PRO A 449 -15.79 -14.56 12.96
CA PRO A 449 -14.74 -13.69 13.50
C PRO A 449 -13.56 -14.46 14.11
N ASP A 450 -13.80 -15.68 14.59
CA ASP A 450 -12.79 -16.57 15.16
C ASP A 450 -11.89 -17.24 14.10
N ASP A 451 -12.31 -17.26 12.84
CA ASP A 451 -11.56 -17.81 11.71
C ASP A 451 -10.93 -16.68 10.89
N LYS A 452 -9.74 -16.26 11.29
CA LYS A 452 -9.02 -15.15 10.65
C LYS A 452 -8.74 -15.43 9.17
N LEU A 453 -8.34 -16.66 8.83
CA LEU A 453 -8.08 -17.02 7.43
C LEU A 453 -9.34 -16.87 6.58
N TYR A 454 -10.46 -17.43 7.05
CA TYR A 454 -11.75 -17.26 6.36
C TYR A 454 -12.12 -15.79 6.21
N THR A 455 -11.97 -14.99 7.27
CA THR A 455 -12.32 -13.56 7.26
C THR A 455 -11.55 -12.77 6.21
N PHE A 456 -10.23 -12.93 6.13
CA PHE A 456 -9.44 -12.21 5.12
C PHE A 456 -9.65 -12.75 3.70
N MET A 457 -9.89 -14.05 3.55
CA MET A 457 -10.23 -14.63 2.25
C MET A 457 -11.59 -14.14 1.76
N THR A 458 -12.58 -13.92 2.63
CA THR A 458 -13.87 -13.36 2.21
C THR A 458 -13.82 -11.86 1.93
N ILE A 459 -12.91 -11.11 2.57
CA ILE A 459 -12.63 -9.71 2.19
C ILE A 459 -12.11 -9.65 0.74
N LEU A 460 -11.23 -10.57 0.33
CA LEU A 460 -10.76 -10.66 -1.06
C LEU A 460 -11.87 -10.98 -2.09
N LEU A 461 -13.00 -11.50 -1.62
CA LEU A 461 -14.18 -11.79 -2.45
C LEU A 461 -15.15 -10.61 -2.54
N GLN A 462 -14.81 -9.44 -1.99
CA GLN A 462 -15.69 -8.28 -1.99
C GLN A 462 -14.93 -7.08 -2.54
N GLU A 463 -15.20 -6.71 -3.79
CA GLU A 463 -14.49 -5.63 -4.51
C GLU A 463 -14.48 -4.30 -3.73
N GLU A 464 -15.61 -3.95 -3.10
CA GLU A 464 -15.71 -2.75 -2.26
C GLU A 464 -14.77 -2.82 -1.05
N GLN A 465 -14.62 -4.01 -0.47
CA GLN A 465 -13.74 -4.23 0.67
C GLN A 465 -12.27 -4.30 0.25
N THR A 466 -11.92 -4.89 -0.90
CA THR A 466 -10.52 -4.92 -1.36
C THR A 466 -9.99 -3.51 -1.65
N HIS A 467 -10.83 -2.63 -2.18
CA HIS A 467 -10.50 -1.22 -2.33
C HIS A 467 -10.28 -0.53 -0.97
N MET A 468 -11.18 -0.75 -0.02
CA MET A 468 -11.07 -0.18 1.33
C MET A 468 -9.82 -0.66 2.07
N TRP A 469 -9.60 -1.97 2.10
CA TRP A 469 -8.56 -2.60 2.90
C TRP A 469 -7.17 -2.51 2.29
N GLN A 470 -7.06 -2.22 0.99
CA GLN A 470 -5.83 -2.31 0.21
C GLN A 470 -5.27 -3.75 0.16
N VAL A 471 -5.11 -4.30 -1.05
CA VAL A 471 -4.70 -5.70 -1.24
C VAL A 471 -3.39 -6.04 -0.50
N GLY A 472 -2.39 -5.14 -0.54
CA GLY A 472 -1.13 -5.35 0.16
C GLY A 472 -1.27 -5.57 1.68
N ARG A 473 -2.25 -4.92 2.34
CA ARG A 473 -2.51 -5.11 3.77
C ARG A 473 -3.21 -6.44 4.04
N ILE A 474 -4.16 -6.83 3.18
CA ILE A 474 -4.81 -8.15 3.30
C ILE A 474 -3.77 -9.26 3.19
N PHE A 475 -2.84 -9.12 2.24
CA PHE A 475 -1.79 -10.11 2.03
C PHE A 475 -0.82 -10.20 3.21
N ASP A 476 -0.42 -9.07 3.81
CA ASP A 476 0.39 -9.09 5.04
C ASP A 476 -0.31 -9.86 6.18
N GLN A 477 -1.62 -9.69 6.34
CA GLN A 477 -2.37 -10.45 7.33
C GLN A 477 -2.45 -11.94 6.99
N LEU A 478 -2.66 -12.28 5.72
CA LEU A 478 -2.64 -13.67 5.26
C LEU A 478 -1.25 -14.31 5.45
N ASP A 479 -0.15 -13.58 5.22
CA ASP A 479 1.21 -14.04 5.48
C ASP A 479 1.36 -14.46 6.94
N ARG A 480 0.92 -13.60 7.87
CA ARG A 480 1.02 -13.88 9.32
C ARG A 480 0.12 -15.03 9.75
N ILE A 481 -1.11 -15.09 9.23
CA ILE A 481 -2.05 -16.18 9.54
C ILE A 481 -1.50 -17.53 9.05
N THR A 482 -0.87 -17.55 7.88
CA THR A 482 -0.36 -18.78 7.25
C THR A 482 0.97 -19.26 7.81
N GLN A 483 1.55 -18.54 8.79
CA GLN A 483 2.64 -19.09 9.62
C GLN A 483 2.15 -20.23 10.52
N ASP A 484 0.86 -20.28 10.86
CA ASP A 484 0.24 -21.43 11.50
C ASP A 484 0.08 -22.58 10.49
N PRO A 485 0.69 -23.76 10.71
CA PRO A 485 0.54 -24.91 9.82
C PRO A 485 -0.91 -25.33 9.58
N ALA A 486 -1.80 -25.17 10.57
CA ALA A 486 -3.21 -25.53 10.43
C ALA A 486 -3.94 -24.61 9.44
N ALA A 487 -3.64 -23.31 9.48
CA ALA A 487 -4.16 -22.35 8.50
C ALA A 487 -3.54 -22.58 7.12
N HIS A 488 -2.22 -22.83 7.06
CA HIS A 488 -1.50 -23.09 5.82
C HIS A 488 -2.08 -24.26 5.02
N GLN A 489 -2.39 -25.38 5.70
CA GLN A 489 -2.96 -26.58 5.06
C GLN A 489 -4.33 -26.35 4.40
N ARG A 490 -5.03 -25.25 4.72
CA ARG A 490 -6.32 -24.90 4.11
C ARG A 490 -6.17 -24.19 2.76
N ILE A 491 -4.96 -23.74 2.43
CA ILE A 491 -4.65 -23.11 1.15
C ILE A 491 -4.16 -24.18 0.19
N SER A 492 -4.98 -24.50 -0.81
CA SER A 492 -4.59 -25.45 -1.86
C SER A 492 -3.53 -24.82 -2.79
N PRO A 493 -2.76 -25.65 -3.53
CA PRO A 493 -1.80 -25.14 -4.52
C PRO A 493 -2.43 -24.19 -5.55
N LEU A 494 -3.67 -24.46 -5.99
CA LEU A 494 -4.40 -23.61 -6.94
C LEU A 494 -4.71 -22.23 -6.33
N ILE A 495 -5.14 -22.18 -5.07
CA ILE A 495 -5.40 -20.90 -4.37
C ILE A 495 -4.10 -20.14 -4.17
N ALA A 496 -3.03 -20.82 -3.75
CA ALA A 496 -1.72 -20.20 -3.56
C ALA A 496 -1.20 -19.57 -4.87
N ASN A 497 -1.41 -20.23 -6.02
CA ASN A 497 -1.01 -19.69 -7.31
C ASN A 497 -1.83 -18.44 -7.71
N LEU A 498 -3.15 -18.46 -7.48
CA LEU A 498 -4.00 -17.28 -7.71
C LEU A 498 -3.58 -16.09 -6.84
N LEU A 499 -3.31 -16.34 -5.55
CA LEU A 499 -2.80 -15.30 -4.65
C LEU A 499 -1.45 -14.75 -5.16
N ALA A 500 -0.57 -15.59 -5.70
CA ALA A 500 0.69 -15.13 -6.30
C ALA A 500 0.52 -14.21 -7.50
N HIS A 501 -0.37 -14.53 -8.43
CA HIS A 501 -0.66 -13.64 -9.54
C HIS A 501 -1.24 -12.29 -9.08
N TRP A 502 -2.11 -12.29 -8.06
CA TRP A 502 -2.66 -11.05 -7.51
C TRP A 502 -1.60 -10.21 -6.80
N GLY A 503 -0.79 -10.83 -5.94
CA GLY A 503 0.31 -10.17 -5.22
C GLY A 503 1.22 -9.43 -6.20
N VAL A 504 1.76 -10.16 -7.19
CA VAL A 504 2.62 -9.57 -8.23
C VAL A 504 1.95 -8.40 -8.94
N ALA A 505 0.68 -8.54 -9.36
CA ALA A 505 -0.03 -7.46 -10.03
C ALA A 505 -0.18 -6.22 -9.13
N ASN A 506 -0.54 -6.43 -7.86
CA ASN A 506 -0.65 -5.36 -6.87
C ASN A 506 0.69 -4.67 -6.60
N ASP A 507 1.78 -5.43 -6.47
CA ASP A 507 3.10 -4.86 -6.18
C ASP A 507 3.65 -4.08 -7.36
N CYS A 508 3.49 -4.61 -8.58
CA CYS A 508 3.85 -3.88 -9.79
C CYS A 508 3.06 -2.56 -9.89
N LYS A 509 1.75 -2.58 -9.63
CA LYS A 509 0.93 -1.36 -9.60
C LYS A 509 1.40 -0.39 -8.51
N THR A 510 1.76 -0.91 -7.35
CA THR A 510 2.26 -0.12 -6.22
C THR A 510 3.59 0.56 -6.53
N ILE A 511 4.48 -0.09 -7.29
CA ILE A 511 5.75 0.53 -7.75
C ILE A 511 5.49 1.59 -8.82
N LEU A 512 4.47 1.42 -9.66
CA LEU A 512 4.07 2.38 -10.70
C LEU A 512 3.32 3.61 -10.16
N SER A 513 2.75 3.53 -8.96
CA SER A 513 1.94 4.58 -8.32
C SER A 513 2.81 5.57 -7.56
#